data_AF-A0A748IDS4-F1
#
_entry.id   AF-A0A748IDS4-F1
#
_cell.length_a   1.000
_cell.length_b   1.000
_cell.length_c   1.000
_cell.angle_alpha   90.00
_cell.angle_beta   90.00
_cell.angle_gamma   90.00
#
_symmetry.space_group_name_H-M   'P 1'
#
loop_
_entity.id
_entity.type
_entity.pdbx_description
1 polymer ?
#
loop_
_entity_poly.entity_id
_entity_poly.type
_entity_poly.pdbx_seq_one_letter_code
_entity_poly.pdbx_strand_id
1 'polypeptide(L)'
;SGQADARDSNDDEPRRKRKYKKNDISSLTQEDFDAWADEHLFEYQKHLRRNIGQLVRNILKSRQIGATWYFAFEAFENAVMTGDPQIFLSASKAQAEVFRSYIVNIAEQYFGITLTGNPIRLSNGAELRFLSTNKNTAQSYSGHLYCDEYFWVPNFTKLNEVASAMATHDKWRTTYFSTPSAKTHQAYPFWTGDEWKQGSKKRTAIKFPTFDELRDGGRVCPDG
;
A
#
# COMPACT_ATOMS: atom_id res chain seq x y z
N SER A 1 6.04 -63.32 -50.17
CA SER A 1 4.77 -63.19 -49.41
C SER A 1 5.17 -62.89 -47.98
N GLY A 2 5.26 -61.65 -47.50
CA GLY A 2 4.36 -60.52 -47.66
C GLY A 2 3.55 -60.40 -46.37
N GLN A 3 3.99 -59.57 -45.42
CA GLN A 3 3.27 -58.39 -44.89
C GLN A 3 3.98 -57.84 -43.65
N ALA A 4 4.19 -56.53 -43.67
CA ALA A 4 4.63 -55.70 -42.56
C ALA A 4 3.40 -55.11 -41.87
N ASP A 5 3.46 -54.93 -40.55
CA ASP A 5 2.63 -53.99 -39.78
C ASP A 5 3.53 -53.46 -38.64
N ALA A 6 4.05 -52.23 -38.76
CA ALA A 6 3.47 -50.98 -38.24
C ALA A 6 3.47 -50.95 -36.70
N ARG A 7 4.52 -50.41 -36.06
CA ARG A 7 4.59 -49.04 -35.51
C ARG A 7 3.43 -48.70 -34.56
N ASP A 8 3.75 -48.62 -33.27
CA ASP A 8 3.00 -47.78 -32.31
C ASP A 8 4.02 -47.10 -31.38
N SER A 9 4.44 -45.85 -31.65
CA SER A 9 3.84 -44.56 -31.25
C SER A 9 4.12 -44.16 -29.80
N ASN A 10 5.14 -43.30 -29.65
CA ASN A 10 5.22 -42.16 -28.71
C ASN A 10 4.46 -42.21 -27.37
N ASP A 11 5.17 -42.55 -26.30
CA ASP A 11 4.86 -42.14 -24.92
C ASP A 11 5.84 -41.05 -24.45
N ASP A 12 5.87 -39.95 -25.19
CA ASP A 12 6.55 -38.72 -24.77
C ASP A 12 5.50 -37.60 -24.74
N GLU A 13 4.62 -37.65 -23.73
CA GLU A 13 3.69 -36.55 -23.48
C GLU A 13 4.52 -35.27 -23.27
N PRO A 14 4.35 -34.24 -24.11
CA PRO A 14 5.09 -33.01 -23.94
C PRO A 14 4.59 -32.34 -22.66
N ARG A 15 5.41 -32.36 -21.59
CA ARG A 15 5.21 -31.56 -20.39
C ARG A 15 4.84 -30.15 -20.83
N ARG A 16 3.55 -29.79 -20.71
CA ARG A 16 3.03 -28.47 -21.10
C ARG A 16 3.94 -27.42 -20.48
N LYS A 17 4.76 -26.74 -21.29
CA LYS A 17 5.60 -25.64 -20.84
C LYS A 17 4.67 -24.63 -20.17
N ARG A 18 4.79 -24.46 -18.84
CA ARG A 18 4.04 -23.46 -18.08
C ARG A 18 4.21 -22.13 -18.83
N LYS A 19 3.09 -21.58 -19.32
CA LYS A 19 3.11 -20.30 -20.04
C LYS A 19 3.64 -19.26 -19.08
N TYR A 20 4.80 -18.68 -19.39
CA TYR A 20 5.41 -17.63 -18.57
C TYR A 20 4.40 -16.50 -18.37
N LYS A 21 4.00 -16.27 -17.11
CA LYS A 21 3.18 -15.13 -16.74
C LYS A 21 4.13 -14.03 -16.25
N LYS A 22 3.96 -12.82 -16.78
CA LYS A 22 4.73 -11.66 -16.32
C LYS A 22 4.32 -11.32 -14.89
N ASN A 23 5.30 -10.97 -14.04
CA ASN A 23 5.08 -10.62 -12.63
C ASN A 23 4.25 -11.71 -11.92
N ASP A 24 4.65 -12.98 -12.08
CA ASP A 24 3.90 -14.11 -11.56
C ASP A 24 4.06 -14.25 -10.05
N ILE A 25 2.95 -14.08 -9.33
CA ILE A 25 2.87 -14.22 -7.88
C ILE A 25 2.10 -15.47 -7.45
N SER A 26 1.78 -16.38 -8.38
CA SER A 26 0.88 -17.52 -8.11
C SER A 26 1.42 -18.56 -7.14
N SER A 27 2.70 -18.50 -6.80
CA SER A 27 3.32 -19.34 -5.77
C SER A 27 3.24 -18.76 -4.36
N LEU A 28 2.88 -17.47 -4.20
CA LEU A 28 2.85 -16.80 -2.90
C LEU A 28 1.54 -17.06 -2.16
N THR A 29 1.67 -17.38 -0.89
CA THR A 29 0.58 -17.70 0.04
C THR A 29 0.59 -16.73 1.22
N GLN A 30 -0.49 -16.70 2.00
CA GLN A 30 -0.56 -15.86 3.19
C GLN A 30 0.48 -16.32 4.24
N GLU A 31 0.73 -17.63 4.31
CA GLU A 31 1.71 -18.25 5.20
C GLU A 31 3.14 -17.79 4.89
N ASP A 32 3.49 -17.58 3.61
CA ASP A 32 4.80 -17.03 3.22
C ASP A 32 5.01 -15.61 3.78
N PHE A 33 3.97 -14.77 3.72
CA PHE A 33 4.00 -13.41 4.25
C PHE A 33 4.01 -13.39 5.79
N ASP A 34 3.24 -14.27 6.43
CA ASP A 34 3.20 -14.39 7.89
C ASP A 34 4.55 -14.81 8.46
N ALA A 35 5.14 -15.90 7.92
CA ALA A 35 6.44 -16.39 8.36
C ALA A 35 7.53 -15.33 8.20
N TRP A 36 7.55 -14.66 7.04
CA TRP A 36 8.51 -13.60 6.79
C TRP A 36 8.31 -12.39 7.72
N ALA A 37 7.05 -11.99 7.95
CA ALA A 37 6.73 -10.85 8.79
C ALA A 37 7.11 -11.07 10.26
N ASP A 38 6.95 -12.29 10.76
CA ASP A 38 7.33 -12.65 12.12
C ASP A 38 8.84 -12.58 12.35
N GLU A 39 9.63 -12.98 11.35
CA GLU A 39 11.10 -12.95 11.39
C GLU A 39 11.70 -11.55 11.17
N HIS A 40 11.12 -10.75 10.26
CA HIS A 40 11.79 -9.55 9.76
C HIS A 40 11.22 -8.21 10.26
N LEU A 41 9.95 -8.17 10.67
CA LEU A 41 9.33 -6.90 11.07
C LEU A 41 9.66 -6.53 12.52
N PHE A 42 9.92 -5.25 12.76
CA PHE A 42 9.95 -4.71 14.11
C PHE A 42 8.55 -4.76 14.75
N GLU A 43 8.46 -4.82 16.07
CA GLU A 43 7.16 -4.91 16.77
C GLU A 43 6.18 -3.78 16.41
N TYR A 44 6.67 -2.56 16.19
CA TYR A 44 5.82 -1.46 15.76
C TYR A 44 5.25 -1.67 14.33
N GLN A 45 6.01 -2.32 13.43
CA GLN A 45 5.57 -2.67 12.08
C GLN A 45 4.54 -3.80 12.13
N LYS A 46 4.76 -4.80 12.98
CA LYS A 46 3.76 -5.87 13.25
C LYS A 46 2.46 -5.27 13.78
N HIS A 47 2.54 -4.26 14.65
CA HIS A 47 1.37 -3.53 15.12
C HIS A 47 0.62 -2.84 13.98
N LEU A 48 1.33 -2.16 13.07
CA LEU A 48 0.72 -1.55 11.88
C LEU A 48 0.03 -2.60 10.99
N ARG A 49 0.66 -3.77 10.81
CA ARG A 49 0.17 -4.88 9.97
C ARG A 49 -1.15 -5.43 10.48
N ARG A 50 -1.24 -5.66 11.80
CA ARG A 50 -2.48 -6.08 12.47
C ARG A 50 -3.63 -5.08 12.32
N ASN A 51 -3.32 -3.81 12.08
CA ASN A 51 -4.28 -2.72 11.94
C ASN A 51 -4.56 -2.32 10.49
N ILE A 52 -4.14 -3.11 9.49
CA ILE A 52 -4.41 -2.84 8.07
C ILE A 52 -5.91 -2.76 7.75
N GLY A 53 -6.80 -3.28 8.60
CA GLY A 53 -8.25 -3.26 8.39
C GLY A 53 -8.93 -1.89 8.56
N GLN A 54 -8.23 -0.89 9.11
CA GLN A 54 -8.80 0.45 9.32
C GLN A 54 -9.00 1.18 7.98
N LEU A 55 -10.17 1.79 7.80
CA LEU A 55 -10.52 2.51 6.56
C LEU A 55 -9.63 3.73 6.37
N VAL A 56 -9.43 4.52 7.43
CA VAL A 56 -8.47 5.62 7.44
C VAL A 56 -7.45 5.34 8.53
N ARG A 57 -6.16 5.40 8.17
CA ARG A 57 -5.05 5.42 9.12
C ARG A 57 -4.31 6.72 8.96
N ASN A 58 -4.25 7.51 10.01
CA ASN A 58 -3.42 8.71 10.04
C ASN A 58 -2.31 8.47 11.06
N ILE A 59 -1.05 8.47 10.62
CA ILE A 59 0.08 7.99 11.42
C ILE A 59 1.19 9.04 11.46
N LEU A 60 1.46 9.59 12.65
CA LEU A 60 2.68 10.32 12.91
C LEU A 60 3.81 9.37 13.31
N LYS A 61 4.97 9.52 12.67
CA LYS A 61 6.11 8.64 12.87
C LYS A 61 7.44 9.38 12.97
N SER A 62 8.40 8.75 13.64
CA SER A 62 9.79 9.23 13.72
C SER A 62 10.53 9.09 12.39
N ARG A 63 11.61 9.86 12.19
CA ARG A 63 12.50 9.70 11.02
C ARG A 63 13.29 8.39 11.13
N GLN A 64 13.73 7.87 9.98
CA GLN A 64 14.70 6.77 9.89
C GLN A 64 14.29 5.47 10.59
N ILE A 65 12.99 5.23 10.77
CA ILE A 65 12.51 3.98 11.37
C ILE A 65 12.18 2.88 10.35
N GLY A 66 12.23 3.16 9.05
CA GLY A 66 11.85 2.17 8.01
C GLY A 66 10.35 2.12 7.67
N ALA A 67 9.58 3.17 8.00
CA ALA A 67 8.14 3.23 7.73
C ALA A 67 7.79 3.08 6.23
N THR A 68 8.49 3.78 5.33
CA THR A 68 8.23 3.68 3.88
C THR A 68 8.50 2.28 3.34
N TRP A 69 9.56 1.63 3.82
CA TRP A 69 9.86 0.25 3.45
C TRP A 69 8.78 -0.71 3.95
N TYR A 70 8.31 -0.52 5.19
CA TYR A 70 7.20 -1.30 5.73
C TYR A 70 5.90 -1.14 4.92
N PHE A 71 5.51 0.09 4.58
CA PHE A 71 4.30 0.32 3.78
C PHE A 71 4.45 -0.18 2.33
N ALA A 72 5.67 -0.27 1.80
CA ALA A 72 5.94 -0.97 0.54
C ALA A 72 5.67 -2.47 0.66
N PHE A 73 6.13 -3.11 1.75
CA PHE A 73 5.84 -4.52 2.06
C PHE A 73 4.33 -4.76 2.22
N GLU A 74 3.66 -3.97 3.08
CA GLU A 74 2.23 -4.11 3.38
C GLU A 74 1.38 -3.97 2.11
N ALA A 75 1.71 -3.01 1.24
CA ALA A 75 1.03 -2.84 -0.04
C ALA A 75 1.28 -4.01 -1.00
N PHE A 76 2.50 -4.54 -1.05
CA PHE A 76 2.82 -5.71 -1.88
C PHE A 76 2.07 -6.95 -1.41
N GLU A 77 2.14 -7.27 -0.11
CA GLU A 77 1.36 -8.34 0.52
C GLU A 77 -0.13 -8.21 0.18
N ASN A 78 -0.69 -7.01 0.39
CA ASN A 78 -2.10 -6.78 0.13
C ASN A 78 -2.48 -6.98 -1.34
N ALA A 79 -1.68 -6.47 -2.28
CA ALA A 79 -1.91 -6.64 -3.71
C ALA A 79 -1.86 -8.12 -4.14
N VAL A 80 -0.93 -8.89 -3.58
CA VAL A 80 -0.77 -10.32 -3.88
C VAL A 80 -1.98 -11.11 -3.36
N MET A 81 -2.44 -10.81 -2.15
CA MET A 81 -3.55 -11.54 -1.51
C MET A 81 -4.93 -11.17 -2.05
N THR A 82 -5.20 -9.90 -2.37
CA THR A 82 -6.56 -9.44 -2.70
C THR A 82 -6.80 -9.18 -4.18
N GLY A 83 -5.74 -8.98 -4.97
CA GLY A 83 -5.87 -8.50 -6.35
C GLY A 83 -6.20 -7.01 -6.45
N ASP A 84 -6.24 -6.29 -5.34
CA ASP A 84 -6.67 -4.89 -5.32
C ASP A 84 -5.57 -3.90 -5.74
N PRO A 85 -5.92 -2.81 -6.42
CA PRO A 85 -4.97 -1.77 -6.78
C PRO A 85 -4.39 -1.07 -5.55
N GLN A 86 -3.08 -0.80 -5.57
CA GLN A 86 -2.36 -0.03 -4.56
C GLN A 86 -1.78 1.23 -5.18
N ILE A 87 -2.01 2.37 -4.53
CA ILE A 87 -1.66 3.68 -5.05
C ILE A 87 -0.80 4.42 -4.04
N PHE A 88 0.39 4.81 -4.49
CA PHE A 88 1.35 5.59 -3.71
C PHE A 88 1.27 7.03 -4.19
N LEU A 89 0.81 7.92 -3.32
CA LEU A 89 0.65 9.35 -3.60
C LEU A 89 1.64 10.16 -2.77
N SER A 90 2.75 10.54 -3.40
CA SER A 90 3.85 11.25 -2.76
C SER A 90 3.91 12.73 -3.18
N ALA A 91 4.64 13.54 -2.42
CA ALA A 91 4.82 14.97 -2.76
C ALA A 91 5.50 15.18 -4.13
N SER A 92 6.31 14.22 -4.57
CA SER A 92 7.00 14.23 -5.87
C SER A 92 7.07 12.84 -6.50
N LYS A 93 7.28 12.79 -7.82
CA LYS A 93 7.49 11.53 -8.54
C LYS A 93 8.71 10.77 -8.02
N ALA A 94 9.79 11.47 -7.68
CA ALA A 94 11.01 10.86 -7.15
C ALA A 94 10.76 10.13 -5.82
N GLN A 95 9.94 10.68 -4.93
CA GLN A 95 9.53 10.02 -3.69
C GLN A 95 8.65 8.80 -3.97
N ALA A 96 7.72 8.88 -4.92
CA ALA A 96 6.88 7.74 -5.28
C ALA A 96 7.69 6.57 -5.86
N GLU A 97 8.78 6.86 -6.60
CA GLU A 97 9.71 5.83 -7.12
C GLU A 97 10.50 5.11 -6.01
N VAL A 98 10.60 5.68 -4.80
CA VAL A 98 11.19 4.99 -3.64
C VAL A 98 10.34 3.78 -3.25
N PHE A 99 9.02 3.92 -3.22
CA PHE A 99 8.12 2.78 -3.00
C PHE A 99 8.29 1.72 -4.08
N ARG A 100 8.36 2.13 -5.35
CA ARG A 100 8.57 1.18 -6.45
C ARG A 100 9.86 0.38 -6.26
N SER A 101 10.93 1.07 -5.91
CA SER A 101 12.24 0.44 -5.67
C SER A 101 12.17 -0.55 -4.50
N TYR A 102 11.52 -0.18 -3.38
CA TYR A 102 11.33 -1.10 -2.27
C TYR A 102 10.50 -2.31 -2.63
N ILE A 103 9.39 -2.16 -3.35
CA ILE A 103 8.54 -3.30 -3.72
C ILE A 103 9.28 -4.27 -4.64
N VAL A 104 9.99 -3.75 -5.65
CA VAL A 104 10.82 -4.58 -6.54
C VAL A 104 11.87 -5.33 -5.74
N ASN A 105 12.59 -4.65 -4.84
CA ASN A 105 13.62 -5.28 -4.02
C ASN A 105 13.04 -6.30 -3.05
N ILE A 106 11.90 -6.03 -2.42
CA ILE A 106 11.23 -6.96 -1.50
C ILE A 106 10.83 -8.23 -2.26
N ALA A 107 10.17 -8.08 -3.41
CA ALA A 107 9.72 -9.19 -4.22
C ALA A 107 10.89 -10.04 -4.72
N GLU A 108 11.99 -9.42 -5.15
CA GLU A 108 13.16 -10.14 -5.64
C GLU A 108 13.94 -10.82 -4.51
N GLN A 109 14.28 -10.08 -3.46
CA GLN A 109 15.18 -10.55 -2.40
C GLN A 109 14.54 -11.59 -1.48
N TYR A 110 13.25 -11.42 -1.17
CA TYR A 110 12.60 -12.27 -0.17
C TYR A 110 11.65 -13.30 -0.78
N PHE A 111 11.18 -13.08 -2.02
CA PHE A 111 10.21 -13.95 -2.68
C PHE A 111 10.71 -14.50 -4.02
N GLY A 112 11.90 -14.11 -4.49
CA GLY A 112 12.47 -14.58 -5.75
C GLY A 112 11.70 -14.14 -7.01
N ILE A 113 10.92 -13.06 -6.93
CA ILE A 113 10.05 -12.58 -8.00
C ILE A 113 10.59 -11.28 -8.58
N THR A 114 10.98 -11.31 -9.87
CA THR A 114 11.35 -10.09 -10.60
C THR A 114 10.10 -9.34 -11.08
N LEU A 115 9.82 -8.20 -10.45
CA LEU A 115 8.72 -7.31 -10.85
C LEU A 115 9.16 -6.26 -11.88
N THR A 116 8.36 -6.07 -12.92
CA THR A 116 8.64 -5.11 -13.99
C THR A 116 7.40 -4.31 -14.42
N GLY A 117 7.62 -3.11 -14.97
CA GLY A 117 6.57 -2.20 -15.44
C GLY A 117 6.43 -0.92 -14.61
N ASN A 118 5.64 0.02 -15.13
CA ASN A 118 5.16 1.22 -14.44
C ASN A 118 3.82 1.67 -15.07
N PRO A 119 2.65 1.39 -14.45
CA PRO A 119 2.48 0.68 -13.17
C PRO A 119 2.97 -0.78 -13.24
N ILE A 120 3.28 -1.37 -12.09
CA ILE A 120 3.55 -2.81 -12.01
C ILE A 120 2.20 -3.52 -11.94
N ARG A 121 1.94 -4.46 -12.86
CA ARG A 121 0.73 -5.29 -12.85
C ARG A 121 1.06 -6.73 -12.46
N LEU A 122 0.49 -7.24 -11.38
CA LEU A 122 0.70 -8.61 -10.90
C LEU A 122 -0.15 -9.62 -11.70
N SER A 123 0.21 -10.91 -11.65
CA SER A 123 -0.49 -11.96 -12.41
C SER A 123 -1.94 -12.22 -11.97
N ASN A 124 -2.34 -11.74 -10.78
CA ASN A 124 -3.73 -11.73 -10.30
C ASN A 124 -4.55 -10.49 -10.75
N GLY A 125 -3.92 -9.55 -11.45
CA GLY A 125 -4.57 -8.33 -11.96
C GLY A 125 -4.31 -7.06 -11.14
N ALA A 126 -3.80 -7.16 -9.91
CA ALA A 126 -3.50 -6.02 -9.06
C ALA A 126 -2.51 -5.05 -9.74
N GLU A 127 -2.73 -3.75 -9.54
CA GLU A 127 -1.85 -2.70 -10.04
C GLU A 127 -1.17 -1.97 -8.89
N LEU A 128 0.14 -1.77 -9.00
CA LEU A 128 0.92 -0.92 -8.11
C LEU A 128 1.29 0.35 -8.86
N ARG A 129 0.76 1.50 -8.41
CA ARG A 129 0.82 2.77 -9.13
C ARG A 129 1.48 3.85 -8.30
N PHE A 130 2.49 4.51 -8.88
CA PHE A 130 3.35 5.48 -8.20
C PHE A 130 3.09 6.88 -8.76
N LEU A 131 2.45 7.74 -7.98
CA LEU A 131 1.92 9.03 -8.43
C LEU A 131 2.49 10.20 -7.61
N SER A 132 2.65 11.34 -8.28
CA SER A 132 2.78 12.65 -7.64
C SER A 132 1.41 13.31 -7.44
N THR A 133 1.34 14.37 -6.64
CA THR A 133 0.14 15.20 -6.38
C THR A 133 -0.45 15.96 -7.59
N ASN A 134 -0.05 15.64 -8.82
CA ASN A 134 -0.59 16.25 -10.03
C ASN A 134 -2.04 15.74 -10.29
N LYS A 135 -3.01 16.67 -10.19
CA LYS A 135 -4.45 16.43 -10.34
C LYS A 135 -4.82 15.63 -11.59
N ASN A 136 -4.23 15.98 -12.72
CA ASN A 136 -4.69 15.53 -14.04
C ASN A 136 -4.49 14.02 -14.22
N THR A 137 -3.58 13.41 -13.46
CA THR A 137 -3.26 11.99 -13.54
C THR A 137 -3.79 11.16 -12.38
N ALA A 138 -4.16 11.77 -11.24
CA ALA A 138 -4.47 11.01 -10.04
C ALA A 138 -5.96 10.62 -9.90
N GLN A 139 -6.89 11.48 -10.33
CA GLN A 139 -8.33 11.26 -10.09
C GLN A 139 -8.96 10.09 -10.87
N SER A 140 -8.29 9.58 -11.92
CA SER A 140 -8.82 8.50 -12.76
C SER A 140 -8.67 7.11 -12.16
N TYR A 141 -8.05 6.97 -10.99
CA TYR A 141 -7.73 5.69 -10.38
C TYR A 141 -8.37 5.55 -8.99
N SER A 142 -8.71 4.31 -8.64
CA SER A 142 -9.24 3.95 -7.32
C SER A 142 -8.51 2.71 -6.81
N GLY A 143 -8.27 2.64 -5.52
CA GLY A 143 -7.49 1.57 -4.88
C GLY A 143 -7.16 1.91 -3.45
N HIS A 144 -6.34 1.08 -2.79
CA HIS A 144 -5.80 1.39 -1.47
C HIS A 144 -4.72 2.47 -1.59
N LEU A 145 -4.84 3.55 -0.81
CA LEU A 145 -3.96 4.71 -0.87
C LEU A 145 -2.91 4.70 0.24
N TYR A 146 -1.69 5.07 -0.13
CA TYR A 146 -0.58 5.39 0.77
C TYR A 146 -0.12 6.81 0.47
N CYS A 147 -0.30 7.72 1.43
CA CYS A 147 0.09 9.12 1.36
C CYS A 147 1.27 9.38 2.30
N ASP A 148 2.49 9.33 1.76
CA ASP A 148 3.72 9.50 2.54
C ASP A 148 4.09 10.98 2.71
N GLU A 149 4.66 11.27 3.89
CA GLU A 149 5.22 12.58 4.25
C GLU A 149 4.26 13.75 3.95
N TYR A 150 2.96 13.55 4.17
CA TYR A 150 1.93 14.54 3.81
C TYR A 150 2.09 15.89 4.54
N PHE A 151 2.77 15.93 5.70
CA PHE A 151 3.14 17.18 6.38
C PHE A 151 4.27 17.97 5.69
N TRP A 152 4.88 17.41 4.65
CA TRP A 152 5.93 18.04 3.83
C TRP A 152 5.45 18.34 2.42
N VAL A 153 4.15 18.18 2.16
CA VAL A 153 3.52 18.48 0.88
C VAL A 153 3.09 19.95 0.89
N PRO A 154 3.63 20.82 0.00
CA PRO A 154 3.36 22.26 0.03
C PRO A 154 1.87 22.64 -0.11
N ASN A 155 1.09 21.82 -0.83
CA ASN A 155 -0.34 22.02 -0.99
C ASN A 155 -1.09 20.77 -0.50
N PHE A 156 -1.15 20.63 0.83
CA PHE A 156 -1.78 19.48 1.47
C PHE A 156 -3.26 19.38 1.14
N THR A 157 -4.01 20.50 1.16
CA THR A 157 -5.43 20.53 0.78
C THR A 157 -5.64 19.83 -0.55
N LYS A 158 -4.71 20.06 -1.49
CA LYS A 158 -4.78 19.44 -2.79
C LYS A 158 -4.47 17.96 -2.83
N LEU A 159 -3.50 17.50 -2.06
CA LEU A 159 -3.28 16.08 -1.87
C LEU A 159 -4.52 15.43 -1.27
N ASN A 160 -5.09 16.04 -0.22
CA ASN A 160 -6.25 15.48 0.49
C ASN A 160 -7.48 15.38 -0.42
N GLU A 161 -7.78 16.40 -1.20
CA GLU A 161 -8.85 16.35 -2.21
C GLU A 161 -8.68 15.20 -3.21
N VAL A 162 -7.45 14.97 -3.67
CA VAL A 162 -7.14 13.88 -4.60
C VAL A 162 -7.28 12.53 -3.90
N ALA A 163 -6.73 12.39 -2.70
CA ALA A 163 -6.81 11.16 -1.92
C ALA A 163 -8.27 10.75 -1.64
N SER A 164 -9.07 11.70 -1.14
CA SER A 164 -10.50 11.48 -0.89
C SER A 164 -11.27 11.08 -2.15
N ALA A 165 -10.97 11.71 -3.30
CA ALA A 165 -11.63 11.34 -4.56
C ALA A 165 -11.30 9.90 -5.00
N MET A 166 -10.05 9.46 -4.80
CA MET A 166 -9.60 8.12 -5.19
C MET A 166 -10.10 7.02 -4.24
N ALA A 167 -10.34 7.37 -2.98
CA ALA A 167 -10.83 6.49 -1.91
C ALA A 167 -12.34 6.60 -1.67
N THR A 168 -13.12 7.11 -2.63
CA THR A 168 -14.56 7.37 -2.45
C THR A 168 -15.40 6.13 -2.10
N HIS A 169 -14.94 4.93 -2.47
CA HIS A 169 -15.65 3.69 -2.15
C HIS A 169 -15.19 3.14 -0.79
N ASP A 170 -16.12 2.69 0.06
CA ASP A 170 -15.86 2.15 1.41
C ASP A 170 -14.90 0.94 1.46
N LYS A 171 -14.52 0.39 0.30
CA LYS A 171 -13.53 -0.69 0.18
C LYS A 171 -12.10 -0.13 0.28
N TRP A 172 -11.90 1.11 -0.16
CA TRP A 172 -10.58 1.69 -0.40
C TRP A 172 -10.06 2.40 0.84
N ARG A 173 -9.17 1.71 1.53
CA ARG A 173 -8.43 2.28 2.66
C ARG A 173 -7.49 3.41 2.23
N THR A 174 -7.32 4.39 3.11
CA THR A 174 -6.34 5.47 2.96
C THR A 174 -5.41 5.51 4.17
N THR A 175 -4.10 5.40 3.92
CA THR A 175 -3.06 5.45 4.94
C THR A 175 -2.20 6.70 4.74
N TYR A 176 -2.44 7.71 5.58
CA TYR A 176 -1.57 8.87 5.71
C TYR A 176 -0.48 8.55 6.73
N PHE A 177 0.77 8.81 6.38
CA PHE A 177 1.85 8.70 7.34
C PHE A 177 2.92 9.74 7.10
N SER A 178 3.42 10.36 8.17
CA SER A 178 4.37 11.46 8.02
C SER A 178 5.18 11.69 9.29
N THR A 179 6.34 12.31 9.10
CA THR A 179 7.03 12.96 10.24
C THR A 179 6.32 14.26 10.60
N PRO A 180 6.29 14.65 11.88
CA PRO A 180 5.61 15.87 12.31
C PRO A 180 6.27 17.12 11.71
N SER A 181 5.46 18.13 11.42
CA SER A 181 5.87 19.45 10.93
C SER A 181 5.28 20.56 11.81
N ALA A 182 5.48 21.82 11.42
CA ALA A 182 5.01 22.98 12.16
C ALA A 182 3.48 23.00 12.30
N LYS A 183 2.97 23.53 13.43
CA LYS A 183 1.52 23.71 13.66
C LYS A 183 0.85 24.65 12.67
N THR A 184 1.63 25.47 11.97
CA THR A 184 1.19 26.37 10.91
C THR A 184 0.98 25.66 9.57
N HIS A 185 1.41 24.40 9.43
CA HIS A 185 1.20 23.63 8.21
C HIS A 185 -0.30 23.34 7.99
N GLN A 186 -0.73 23.37 6.73
CA GLN A 186 -2.15 23.17 6.34
C GLN A 186 -2.71 21.80 6.76
N ALA A 187 -1.85 20.81 6.95
CA ALA A 187 -2.24 19.47 7.38
C ALA A 187 -2.41 19.32 8.90
N TYR A 188 -2.07 20.35 9.69
CA TYR A 188 -2.18 20.27 11.15
C TYR A 188 -3.63 20.16 11.63
N PRO A 189 -4.60 20.96 11.14
CA PRO A 189 -6.01 20.80 11.50
C PRO A 189 -6.62 19.46 11.07
N PHE A 190 -6.11 18.87 9.97
CA PHE A 190 -6.47 17.52 9.55
C PHE A 190 -6.01 16.48 10.57
N TRP A 191 -4.74 16.54 10.99
CA TRP A 191 -4.19 15.62 11.98
C TRP A 191 -4.86 15.72 13.36
N THR A 192 -5.19 16.93 13.82
CA THR A 192 -5.79 17.13 15.15
C THR A 192 -7.30 16.86 15.20
N GLY A 193 -7.91 16.55 14.04
CA GLY A 193 -9.36 16.42 13.90
C GLY A 193 -10.11 17.75 13.99
N ASP A 194 -9.41 18.89 14.02
CA ASP A 194 -10.05 20.21 14.07
C ASP A 194 -10.78 20.54 12.75
N GLU A 195 -10.27 20.03 11.63
CA GLU A 195 -10.96 20.06 10.34
C GLU A 195 -12.28 19.29 10.39
N TRP A 196 -12.30 18.10 10.99
CA TRP A 196 -13.52 17.30 11.13
C TRP A 196 -14.58 17.97 12.04
N LYS A 197 -14.14 18.71 13.05
CA LYS A 197 -15.03 19.44 13.97
C LYS A 197 -15.75 20.63 13.32
N GLN A 198 -15.19 21.21 12.26
CA GLN A 198 -15.57 22.51 11.66
C GLN A 198 -17.06 22.87 11.80
N GLY A 199 -17.34 23.86 12.67
CA GLY A 199 -18.66 24.47 12.85
C GLY A 199 -19.72 23.64 13.59
N SER A 200 -19.46 22.36 13.87
CA SER A 200 -20.43 21.48 14.53
C SER A 200 -20.26 21.51 16.05
N LYS A 201 -21.19 22.16 16.76
CA LYS A 201 -21.23 22.14 18.24
C LYS A 201 -21.16 20.73 18.82
N LYS A 202 -21.82 19.77 18.16
CA LYS A 202 -21.82 18.35 18.56
C LYS A 202 -20.41 17.76 18.47
N ARG A 203 -19.68 18.01 17.38
CA ARG A 203 -18.31 17.47 17.19
C ARG A 203 -17.28 18.20 18.04
N THR A 204 -17.44 19.51 18.26
CA THR A 204 -16.56 20.29 19.14
C THR A 204 -16.54 19.76 20.58
N ALA A 205 -17.64 19.20 21.06
CA ALA A 205 -17.72 18.59 22.39
C ALA A 205 -17.02 17.22 22.50
N ILE A 206 -16.68 16.59 21.37
CA ILE A 206 -16.05 15.27 21.34
C ILE A 206 -14.54 15.43 21.57
N LYS A 207 -14.02 14.75 22.58
CA LYS A 207 -12.59 14.75 22.92
C LYS A 207 -11.86 13.72 22.08
N PHE A 208 -10.80 14.16 21.40
CA PHE A 208 -9.82 13.27 20.78
C PHE A 208 -8.86 12.75 21.86
N PRO A 209 -8.21 11.60 21.63
CA PRO A 209 -7.16 11.09 22.51
C PRO A 209 -6.07 12.13 22.75
N THR A 210 -5.56 12.16 23.98
CA THR A 210 -4.40 12.98 24.35
C THR A 210 -3.13 12.48 23.66
N PHE A 211 -2.11 13.34 23.60
CA PHE A 211 -0.81 12.95 23.03
C PHE A 211 -0.22 11.72 23.73
N ASP A 212 -0.40 11.58 25.04
CA ASP A 212 0.10 10.44 25.80
C ASP A 212 -0.62 9.14 25.44
N GLU A 213 -1.95 9.20 25.25
CA GLU A 213 -2.77 8.06 24.81
C GLU A 213 -2.47 7.64 23.37
N LEU A 214 -1.84 8.48 22.55
CA LEU A 214 -1.45 8.14 21.18
C LEU A 214 -0.08 7.44 21.10
N ARG A 215 0.72 7.43 22.17
CA ARG A 215 2.12 6.98 22.16
C ARG A 215 2.33 5.47 22.39
N ASP A 216 1.30 4.72 22.72
CA ASP A 216 1.36 3.29 23.03
C ASP A 216 0.85 2.38 21.89
N GLY A 217 0.91 2.87 20.65
CA GLY A 217 0.45 2.15 19.45
C GLY A 217 -0.66 2.88 18.68
N GLY A 218 -1.19 3.98 19.23
CA GLY A 218 -2.22 4.80 18.59
C GLY A 218 -3.63 4.46 19.08
N ARG A 219 -4.63 5.15 18.52
CA ARG A 219 -6.04 5.04 18.90
C ARG A 219 -6.93 5.15 17.68
N VAL A 220 -8.08 4.49 17.73
CA VAL A 220 -9.21 4.82 16.83
C VAL A 220 -9.76 6.17 17.28
N CYS A 221 -9.71 7.14 16.38
CA CYS A 221 -10.13 8.49 16.66
C CYS A 221 -11.63 8.68 16.34
N PRO A 222 -12.29 9.72 16.90
CA PRO A 222 -13.72 9.93 16.69
C PRO A 222 -14.14 10.28 15.25
N ASP A 223 -13.20 10.66 14.40
CA ASP A 223 -13.39 10.98 12.99
C ASP A 223 -13.40 9.76 12.06
N GLY A 224 -13.16 8.56 12.60
CA GLY A 224 -13.11 7.29 11.85
C GLY A 224 -11.69 6.92 11.44
#